data_AF-A0A525WHB4-F1
#
_entry.id   AF-A0A525WHB4-F1
#
_cell.length_a   1.000
_cell.length_b   1.000
_cell.length_c   1.000
_cell.angle_alpha   90.00
_cell.angle_beta   90.00
_cell.angle_gamma   90.00
#
_symmetry.space_group_name_H-M   'P 1'
#
loop_
_entity.id
_entity.type
_entity.pdbx_description
1 polymer ?
#
loop_
_entity_poly.entity_id
_entity_poly.type
_entity_poly.pdbx_seq_one_letter_code
_entity_poly.pdbx_strand_id
1 'polypeptide(L)'
;MLYRLEQRIHTLAHIGVGRATTHTTAFTAEGVTFSSWLVDESDEWLTHPYWLATTEIEANDYMAAWRLFIKRLLRIVPRMALVSQCYTEHLNQPILIERRDLKVAFVWWVLDRKGATGLMFMEKEKSALDLLLGHPDIPEEFFYYWRDAVNTFGYSSRLLLMLSAVEALTGIPYAERKGAAYYQRLEQILGKELKELFWGTKDNHGDALRHRLTHGEYFDPQDTGETDYRGRLHSRIMEYFNEAILKESLLDPAVVNAPRHPFGNADQARSFLRARGNAKLCLIDVLKDAESNDVDHLANYETLRFDEFHGNF
;
A
#
# COMPACT_ATOMS: atom_id res chain seq x y z
N MET A 1 2.94 28.12 5.00
CA MET A 1 3.07 27.63 6.39
C MET A 1 4.17 26.60 6.45
N LEU A 2 4.91 26.50 7.56
CA LEU A 2 6.05 25.59 7.69
C LEU A 2 5.61 24.29 8.37
N TYR A 3 5.84 23.17 7.67
CA TYR A 3 5.55 21.83 8.15
C TYR A 3 6.84 21.04 8.34
N ARG A 4 6.92 20.28 9.43
CA ARG A 4 7.95 19.26 9.63
C ARG A 4 7.31 17.90 9.41
N LEU A 5 7.89 17.12 8.51
CA LEU A 5 7.42 15.78 8.16
C LEU A 5 8.43 14.75 8.62
N GLU A 6 7.92 13.67 9.21
CA GLU A 6 8.69 12.53 9.66
C GLU A 6 8.00 11.25 9.20
N GLN A 7 8.73 10.32 8.60
CA GLN A 7 8.18 9.03 8.20
C GLN A 7 9.13 7.90 8.54
N ARG A 8 8.59 6.84 9.14
CA ARG A 8 9.32 5.60 9.37
C ARG A 8 9.57 4.91 8.03
N ILE A 9 10.72 4.27 7.85
CA ILE A 9 11.01 3.42 6.70
C ILE A 9 11.44 2.07 7.25
N HIS A 10 10.72 1.00 6.93
CA HIS A 10 11.11 -0.35 7.30
C HIS A 10 12.14 -0.84 6.29
N THR A 11 13.36 -1.09 6.73
CA THR A 11 14.43 -1.59 5.88
C THR A 11 15.37 -2.51 6.65
N LEU A 12 15.93 -3.50 5.95
CA LEU A 12 17.02 -4.33 6.48
C LEU A 12 18.40 -3.67 6.30
N ALA A 13 18.46 -2.50 5.66
CA ALA A 13 19.68 -1.73 5.55
C ALA A 13 20.00 -1.08 6.89
N HIS A 14 21.26 -1.10 7.31
CA HIS A 14 21.71 -0.29 8.43
C HIS A 14 22.26 1.05 7.93
N ILE A 15 21.92 2.14 8.61
CA ILE A 15 22.47 3.45 8.27
C ILE A 15 23.86 3.62 8.92
N GLY A 16 24.90 3.44 8.12
CA GLY A 16 26.30 3.53 8.55
C GLY A 16 27.07 4.75 8.03
N VAL A 17 26.37 5.70 7.39
CA VAL A 17 27.00 6.88 6.77
C VAL A 17 27.57 7.80 7.86
N GLY A 18 28.80 8.28 7.70
CA GLY A 18 29.44 9.24 8.63
C GLY A 18 30.17 8.63 9.83
N ARG A 19 30.14 7.29 10.00
CA ARG A 19 30.70 6.58 11.16
C ARG A 19 32.22 6.77 11.37
N ALA A 20 32.95 7.13 10.31
CA ALA A 20 34.39 7.39 10.39
C ALA A 20 34.72 8.79 10.94
N THR A 21 33.74 9.71 11.04
CA THR A 21 34.00 11.14 11.24
C THR A 21 33.15 11.79 12.34
N THR A 22 31.93 11.29 12.62
CA THR A 22 31.00 11.87 13.61
C THR A 22 30.03 10.82 14.16
N HIS A 23 29.68 10.91 15.45
CA HIS A 23 28.69 10.07 16.17
C HIS A 23 27.22 10.23 15.69
N THR A 24 26.98 10.72 14.48
CA THR A 24 25.64 10.86 13.93
C THR A 24 25.56 10.15 12.59
N THR A 25 24.90 8.98 12.59
CA THR A 25 24.64 8.20 11.37
C THR A 25 23.41 8.75 10.64
N ALA A 26 23.63 9.80 9.85
CA ALA A 26 22.59 10.40 9.02
C ALA A 26 23.14 10.87 7.66
N PHE A 27 22.27 10.96 6.66
CA PHE A 27 22.60 11.57 5.38
C PHE A 27 21.38 12.32 4.81
N THR A 28 21.63 13.25 3.89
CA THR A 28 20.57 14.04 3.24
C THR A 28 20.55 13.78 1.74
N ALA A 29 19.36 13.58 1.17
CA ALA A 29 19.13 13.47 -0.27
C ALA A 29 17.86 14.22 -0.67
N GLU A 30 17.95 15.08 -1.68
CA GLU A 30 16.85 15.94 -2.16
C GLU A 30 16.11 16.70 -1.03
N GLY A 31 16.87 17.17 -0.03
CA GLY A 31 16.34 17.91 1.11
C GLY A 31 15.64 17.05 2.17
N VAL A 32 15.69 15.71 2.06
CA VAL A 32 15.21 14.77 3.09
C VAL A 32 16.41 14.21 3.83
N THR A 33 16.40 14.31 5.16
CA THR A 33 17.41 13.74 6.04
C THR A 33 16.95 12.37 6.54
N PHE A 34 17.78 11.36 6.31
CA PHE A 34 17.58 10.00 6.76
C PHE A 34 18.49 9.73 7.96
N SER A 35 17.94 9.22 9.04
CA SER A 35 18.68 8.84 10.25
C SER A 35 18.26 7.46 10.75
N SER A 36 19.03 6.92 11.69
CA SER A 36 18.60 5.74 12.47
C SER A 36 17.28 6.02 13.20
N TRP A 37 16.47 4.98 13.40
CA TRP A 37 15.26 5.06 14.23
C TRP A 37 15.58 5.26 15.72
N LEU A 38 16.68 4.68 16.20
CA LEU A 38 17.15 4.89 17.57
C LEU A 38 18.21 6.00 17.62
N VAL A 39 18.05 6.87 18.62
CA VAL A 39 18.98 7.96 18.95
C VAL A 39 20.08 7.50 19.92
N ASP A 40 19.85 6.42 20.67
CA ASP A 40 20.78 5.93 21.69
C ASP A 40 21.67 4.81 21.11
N GLU A 41 22.98 5.08 20.99
CA GLU A 41 23.97 4.13 20.44
C GLU A 41 24.24 2.94 21.38
N SER A 42 23.78 3.01 22.64
CA SER A 42 24.01 2.01 23.68
C SER A 42 23.05 0.81 23.64
N ASP A 43 21.86 1.00 23.05
CA ASP A 43 20.87 -0.07 22.84
C ASP A 43 20.86 -0.50 21.37
N GLU A 44 21.47 -1.65 21.12
CA GLU A 44 21.09 -2.58 20.05
C GLU A 44 20.79 -1.99 18.65
N TRP A 45 21.80 -1.39 18.00
CA TRP A 45 21.77 -1.01 16.57
C TRP A 45 21.32 -2.14 15.59
N LEU A 46 21.31 -3.40 16.05
CA LEU A 46 20.89 -4.59 15.31
C LEU A 46 19.39 -4.91 15.47
N THR A 47 18.65 -4.28 16.38
CA THR A 47 17.30 -4.75 16.74
C THR A 47 16.15 -3.98 16.13
N HIS A 48 16.40 -2.82 15.50
CA HIS A 48 15.34 -2.04 14.86
C HIS A 48 15.54 -1.92 13.35
N PRO A 49 14.68 -2.58 12.55
CA PRO A 49 14.75 -2.55 11.09
C PRO A 49 14.12 -1.26 10.53
N TYR A 50 14.36 -0.11 11.16
CA TYR A 50 13.69 1.14 10.83
C TYR A 50 14.68 2.30 10.65
N TRP A 51 14.44 3.10 9.62
CA TRP A 51 15.04 4.44 9.46
C TRP A 51 13.96 5.50 9.69
N LEU A 52 14.40 6.72 9.99
CA LEU A 52 13.56 7.91 10.07
C LEU A 52 13.91 8.85 8.92
N ALA A 53 12.95 9.16 8.05
CA ALA A 53 13.06 10.20 7.04
C ALA A 53 12.43 11.49 7.57
N THR A 54 13.15 12.61 7.49
CA THR A 54 12.72 13.91 8.02
C THR A 54 12.94 15.03 7.00
N THR A 55 12.02 15.98 6.93
CA THR A 55 12.17 17.20 6.12
C THR A 55 11.35 18.34 6.70
N GLU A 56 11.69 19.57 6.33
CA GLU A 56 10.79 20.72 6.47
C GLU A 56 10.30 21.17 5.08
N ILE A 57 9.02 21.52 4.97
CA ILE A 57 8.38 21.94 3.72
C ILE A 57 7.46 23.13 4.00
N GLU A 58 7.59 24.18 3.19
CA GLU A 58 6.60 25.24 3.12
C GLU A 58 5.47 24.86 2.17
N ALA A 59 4.22 24.94 2.65
CA ALA A 59 3.03 24.64 1.86
C ALA A 59 1.81 25.43 2.33
N ASN A 60 0.72 25.36 1.55
CA ASN A 60 -0.57 25.98 1.85
C ASN A 60 -1.43 25.16 2.80
N ASP A 61 -1.14 23.88 2.97
CA ASP A 61 -1.84 22.95 3.87
C ASP A 61 -0.96 21.69 4.06
N TYR A 62 -1.30 20.86 5.04
CA TYR A 62 -0.55 19.64 5.35
C TYR A 62 -0.59 18.59 4.23
N MET A 63 -1.66 18.53 3.44
CA MET A 63 -1.80 17.58 2.33
C MET A 63 -0.92 17.96 1.14
N ALA A 64 -0.74 19.25 0.89
CA ALA A 64 0.22 19.78 -0.06
C ALA A 64 1.65 19.50 0.40
N ALA A 65 1.95 19.70 1.69
CA ALA A 65 3.25 19.32 2.26
C ALA A 65 3.51 17.81 2.12
N TRP A 66 2.51 16.97 2.42
CA TRP A 66 2.58 15.52 2.24
C TRP A 66 2.85 15.12 0.79
N ARG A 67 2.09 15.67 -0.18
CA ARG A 67 2.28 15.38 -1.61
C ARG A 67 3.70 15.71 -2.10
N LEU A 68 4.28 16.80 -1.62
CA LEU A 68 5.66 17.16 -1.93
C LEU A 68 6.66 16.20 -1.29
N PHE A 69 6.45 15.80 -0.05
CA PHE A 69 7.32 14.86 0.66
C PHE A 69 7.30 13.46 0.04
N ILE A 70 6.10 12.91 -0.20
CA ILE A 70 5.97 11.57 -0.78
C ILE A 70 6.53 11.51 -2.20
N LYS A 71 6.42 12.59 -3.00
CA LYS A 71 7.07 12.68 -4.31
C LYS A 71 8.60 12.55 -4.21
N ARG A 72 9.23 13.12 -3.18
CA ARG A 72 10.68 12.97 -2.93
C ARG A 72 11.01 11.53 -2.52
N LEU A 73 10.24 10.95 -1.59
CA LEU A 73 10.49 9.57 -1.14
C LEU A 73 10.28 8.53 -2.25
N LEU A 74 9.24 8.67 -3.08
CA LEU A 74 9.01 7.82 -4.25
C LEU A 74 10.17 7.85 -5.26
N ARG A 75 10.97 8.92 -5.26
CA ARG A 75 12.21 9.00 -6.04
C ARG A 75 13.39 8.39 -5.29
N ILE A 76 13.58 8.72 -4.01
CA ILE A 76 14.78 8.31 -3.25
C ILE A 76 14.72 6.82 -2.87
N VAL A 77 13.62 6.35 -2.28
CA VAL A 77 13.52 5.03 -1.64
C VAL A 77 13.74 3.87 -2.62
N PRO A 78 13.22 3.87 -3.87
CA PRO A 78 13.54 2.80 -4.81
C PRO A 78 15.03 2.70 -5.16
N ARG A 79 15.75 3.84 -5.20
CA ARG A 79 17.20 3.87 -5.42
C ARG A 79 17.95 3.38 -4.20
N MET A 80 17.47 3.70 -3.00
CA MET A 80 18.00 3.12 -1.76
C MET A 80 17.86 1.60 -1.77
N ALA A 81 16.69 1.06 -2.08
CA ALA A 81 16.45 -0.38 -2.16
C ALA A 81 17.38 -1.07 -3.17
N LEU A 82 17.62 -0.45 -4.33
CA LEU A 82 18.55 -0.95 -5.33
C LEU A 82 20.00 -0.99 -4.81
N VAL A 83 20.46 0.09 -4.17
CA VAL A 83 21.85 0.20 -3.68
C VAL A 83 22.08 -0.68 -2.45
N SER A 84 21.10 -0.77 -1.55
CA SER A 84 21.19 -1.59 -0.34
C SER A 84 20.97 -3.08 -0.59
N GLN A 85 20.34 -3.44 -1.71
CA GLN A 85 20.00 -4.82 -2.09
C GLN A 85 19.20 -5.55 -1.02
N CYS A 86 18.31 -4.83 -0.33
CA CYS A 86 17.53 -5.40 0.75
C CYS A 86 16.10 -4.86 0.77
N TYR A 87 15.25 -5.53 1.55
CA TYR A 87 13.89 -5.09 1.81
C TYR A 87 13.86 -3.62 2.26
N THR A 88 12.97 -2.83 1.65
CA THR A 88 12.75 -1.42 1.96
C THR A 88 11.30 -1.06 1.65
N GLU A 89 10.54 -0.63 2.65
CA GLU A 89 9.12 -0.27 2.57
C GLU A 89 8.87 1.02 3.36
N HIS A 90 8.10 1.95 2.78
CA HIS A 90 7.80 3.24 3.41
C HIS A 90 6.35 3.67 3.22
N LEU A 91 5.67 3.26 2.14
CA LEU A 91 4.35 3.77 1.75
C LEU A 91 3.29 3.57 2.83
N ASN A 92 3.46 2.52 3.63
CA ASN A 92 2.54 2.19 4.71
C ASN A 92 3.21 2.16 6.07
N GLN A 93 4.25 2.96 6.21
CA GLN A 93 4.87 3.18 7.50
C GLN A 93 4.30 4.45 8.12
N PRO A 94 4.26 4.54 9.47
CA PRO A 94 3.75 5.70 10.16
C PRO A 94 4.40 7.01 9.70
N ILE A 95 3.59 8.06 9.68
CA ILE A 95 3.99 9.42 9.33
C ILE A 95 3.44 10.42 10.32
N LEU A 96 4.25 11.41 10.65
CA LEU A 96 3.88 12.60 11.41
C LEU A 96 4.13 13.85 10.56
N ILE A 97 3.17 14.77 10.54
CA ILE A 97 3.23 16.07 9.87
C ILE A 97 2.90 17.16 10.91
N GLU A 98 3.92 17.77 11.49
CA GLU A 98 3.80 18.87 12.46
C GLU A 98 3.68 20.20 11.73
N ARG A 99 2.64 20.96 12.04
CA ARG A 99 2.57 22.39 11.71
C ARG A 99 3.26 23.20 12.80
N ARG A 100 4.41 23.80 12.46
CA ARG A 100 5.39 24.32 13.44
C ARG A 100 4.88 25.49 14.29
N ASP A 101 4.03 26.34 13.72
CA ASP A 101 3.44 27.51 14.39
C ASP A 101 2.32 27.13 15.36
N LEU A 102 1.54 26.10 15.04
CA LEU A 102 0.43 25.65 15.88
C LEU A 102 0.80 24.58 16.91
N LYS A 103 1.97 23.93 16.76
CA LYS A 103 2.38 22.78 17.58
C LYS A 103 1.31 21.68 17.61
N VAL A 104 0.72 21.46 16.44
CA VAL A 104 -0.25 20.38 16.18
C VAL A 104 0.35 19.51 15.09
N ALA A 105 0.19 18.20 15.20
CA ALA A 105 0.61 17.28 14.16
C ALA A 105 -0.53 16.40 13.68
N PHE A 106 -0.63 16.23 12.36
CA PHE A 106 -1.33 15.08 11.80
C PHE A 106 -0.42 13.86 11.97
N VAL A 107 -0.99 12.73 12.38
CA VAL A 107 -0.27 11.48 12.41
C VAL A 107 -1.13 10.37 11.82
N TRP A 108 -0.50 9.52 11.02
CA TRP A 108 -1.04 8.25 10.56
C TRP A 108 -0.20 7.14 11.19
N TRP A 109 -0.82 6.35 12.06
CA TRP A 109 -0.19 5.19 12.69
C TRP A 109 -0.58 3.91 11.98
N VAL A 110 0.32 2.94 12.07
CA VAL A 110 0.12 1.54 11.68
C VAL A 110 0.73 0.71 12.81
N LEU A 111 -0.12 0.05 13.61
CA LEU A 111 0.28 -0.73 14.78
C LEU A 111 -0.30 -2.14 14.69
N ASP A 112 0.49 -3.15 15.06
CA ASP A 112 -0.01 -4.53 15.08
C ASP A 112 -1.05 -4.72 16.20
N ARG A 113 -2.28 -5.15 15.86
CA ARG A 113 -3.35 -5.28 16.85
C ARG A 113 -3.23 -6.61 17.56
N LYS A 114 -2.87 -6.58 18.84
CA LYS A 114 -2.93 -7.77 19.70
C LYS A 114 -4.39 -8.21 19.84
N GLY A 115 -4.70 -9.45 19.44
CA GLY A 115 -6.02 -10.06 19.63
C GLY A 115 -7.06 -9.73 18.56
N ALA A 116 -6.66 -9.33 17.34
CA ALA A 116 -7.59 -9.11 16.24
C ALA A 116 -8.46 -10.35 15.95
N THR A 117 -9.76 -10.13 15.74
CA THR A 117 -10.71 -11.18 15.33
C THR A 117 -10.50 -11.48 13.85
N GLY A 118 -10.09 -12.70 13.53
CA GLY A 118 -9.98 -13.15 12.14
C GLY A 118 -11.33 -13.16 11.42
N LEU A 119 -11.30 -13.17 10.08
CA LEU A 119 -12.50 -13.41 9.29
C LEU A 119 -12.97 -14.85 9.51
N MET A 120 -14.26 -15.03 9.77
CA MET A 120 -14.84 -16.36 9.91
C MET A 120 -15.07 -16.95 8.52
N PHE A 121 -14.59 -18.17 8.29
CA PHE A 121 -14.88 -18.96 7.12
C PHE A 121 -16.12 -19.82 7.44
N MET A 122 -17.29 -19.34 7.05
CA MET A 122 -18.59 -19.88 7.46
C MET A 122 -19.17 -20.77 6.36
N GLU A 123 -20.42 -21.23 6.55
CA GLU A 123 -21.10 -22.13 5.60
C GLU A 123 -21.16 -21.57 4.17
N LYS A 124 -21.25 -20.25 4.02
CA LYS A 124 -21.26 -19.58 2.72
C LYS A 124 -19.92 -19.75 2.00
N GLU A 125 -18.81 -19.45 2.68
CA GLU A 125 -17.46 -19.60 2.13
C GLU A 125 -17.11 -21.08 1.90
N LYS A 126 -17.55 -21.97 2.79
CA LYS A 126 -17.39 -23.42 2.62
C LYS A 126 -18.13 -23.94 1.38
N SER A 127 -19.37 -23.50 1.16
CA SER A 127 -20.16 -23.88 -0.02
C SER A 127 -19.49 -23.38 -1.31
N ALA A 128 -18.97 -22.15 -1.31
CA ALA A 128 -18.20 -21.62 -2.45
C ALA A 128 -16.95 -22.48 -2.72
N LEU A 129 -16.21 -22.84 -1.67
CA LEU A 129 -15.01 -23.67 -1.79
C LEU A 129 -15.32 -25.07 -2.34
N ASP A 130 -16.34 -25.74 -1.81
CA ASP A 130 -16.73 -27.08 -2.28
C ASP A 130 -17.10 -27.05 -3.79
N LEU A 131 -17.82 -26.01 -4.23
CA LEU A 131 -18.16 -25.83 -5.65
C LEU A 131 -16.93 -25.57 -6.51
N LEU A 132 -16.00 -24.74 -6.05
CA LEU A 132 -14.76 -24.43 -6.78
C LEU A 132 -13.85 -25.67 -6.92
N LEU A 133 -13.67 -26.44 -5.84
CA LEU A 133 -12.91 -27.69 -5.85
C LEU A 133 -13.52 -28.75 -6.78
N GLY A 134 -14.85 -28.70 -6.95
CA GLY A 134 -15.59 -29.58 -7.85
C GLY A 134 -15.61 -29.14 -9.32
N HIS A 135 -15.00 -27.99 -9.67
CA HIS A 135 -15.09 -27.40 -11.02
C HIS A 135 -13.79 -27.62 -11.84
N PRO A 136 -13.69 -28.68 -12.66
CA PRO A 136 -12.43 -29.08 -13.30
C PRO A 136 -11.94 -28.11 -14.38
N ASP A 137 -12.83 -27.27 -14.92
CA ASP A 137 -12.50 -26.39 -16.05
C ASP A 137 -11.81 -25.08 -15.64
N ILE A 138 -11.58 -24.85 -14.34
CA ILE A 138 -10.87 -23.66 -13.84
C ILE A 138 -9.39 -24.01 -13.69
N PRO A 139 -8.48 -23.34 -14.42
CA PRO A 139 -7.06 -23.61 -14.30
C PRO A 139 -6.54 -23.27 -12.90
N GLU A 140 -5.78 -24.18 -12.28
CA GLU A 140 -5.19 -24.01 -10.94
C GLU A 140 -4.32 -22.75 -10.83
N GLU A 141 -3.65 -22.38 -11.92
CA GLU A 141 -2.82 -21.19 -11.99
C GLU A 141 -3.60 -19.91 -11.70
N PHE A 142 -4.90 -19.86 -12.01
CA PHE A 142 -5.76 -18.74 -11.61
C PHE A 142 -5.72 -18.57 -10.08
N PHE A 143 -5.91 -19.63 -9.31
CA PHE A 143 -5.95 -19.56 -7.86
C PHE A 143 -4.57 -19.20 -7.27
N TYR A 144 -3.48 -19.67 -7.88
CA TYR A 144 -2.12 -19.32 -7.44
C TYR A 144 -1.84 -17.83 -7.64
N TYR A 145 -2.08 -17.31 -8.85
CA TYR A 145 -1.90 -15.89 -9.13
C TYR A 145 -2.87 -15.00 -8.33
N TRP A 146 -4.12 -15.44 -8.15
CA TRP A 146 -5.10 -14.68 -7.38
C TRP A 146 -4.71 -14.60 -5.90
N ARG A 147 -4.28 -15.71 -5.30
CA ARG A 147 -3.72 -15.72 -3.93
C ARG A 147 -2.53 -14.77 -3.82
N ASP A 148 -1.60 -14.81 -4.76
CA ASP A 148 -0.41 -13.96 -4.74
C ASP A 148 -0.78 -12.48 -4.91
N ALA A 149 -1.77 -12.18 -5.76
CA ALA A 149 -2.32 -10.84 -5.91
C ALA A 149 -2.93 -10.33 -4.60
N VAL A 150 -3.79 -11.13 -3.95
CA VAL A 150 -4.40 -10.81 -2.66
C VAL A 150 -3.33 -10.49 -1.61
N ASN A 151 -2.19 -11.18 -1.63
CA ASN A 151 -1.12 -10.98 -0.66
C ASN A 151 -0.06 -9.93 -1.04
N THR A 152 -0.14 -9.34 -2.23
CA THR A 152 0.87 -8.38 -2.73
C THR A 152 0.54 -6.96 -2.31
N PHE A 153 1.50 -6.21 -1.78
CA PHE A 153 1.28 -4.82 -1.29
C PHE A 153 1.26 -3.77 -2.41
N GLY A 154 2.19 -3.85 -3.35
CA GLY A 154 2.38 -2.83 -4.39
C GLY A 154 1.21 -2.76 -5.37
N TYR A 155 0.74 -1.55 -5.70
CA TYR A 155 -0.40 -1.37 -6.61
C TYR A 155 -0.15 -2.02 -7.99
N SER A 156 0.99 -1.69 -8.62
CA SER A 156 1.40 -2.21 -9.93
C SER A 156 1.60 -3.72 -9.89
N SER A 157 2.37 -4.23 -8.93
CA SER A 157 2.61 -5.66 -8.75
C SER A 157 1.32 -6.44 -8.53
N ARG A 158 0.43 -5.94 -7.66
CA ARG A 158 -0.89 -6.56 -7.43
C ARG A 158 -1.70 -6.57 -8.72
N LEU A 159 -1.79 -5.45 -9.43
CA LEU A 159 -2.52 -5.38 -10.69
C LEU A 159 -1.96 -6.37 -11.72
N LEU A 160 -0.64 -6.44 -11.89
CA LEU A 160 0.00 -7.39 -12.81
C LEU A 160 -0.29 -8.86 -12.45
N LEU A 161 -0.32 -9.20 -11.16
CA LEU A 161 -0.70 -10.53 -10.70
C LEU A 161 -2.19 -10.83 -10.95
N MET A 162 -3.08 -9.85 -10.71
CA MET A 162 -4.50 -10.00 -11.05
C MET A 162 -4.69 -10.18 -12.56
N LEU A 163 -3.99 -9.40 -13.39
CA LEU A 163 -4.02 -9.55 -14.84
C LEU A 163 -3.53 -10.94 -15.26
N SER A 164 -2.44 -11.43 -14.66
CA SER A 164 -1.90 -12.79 -14.89
C SER A 164 -2.90 -13.88 -14.49
N ALA A 165 -3.62 -13.70 -13.37
CA ALA A 165 -4.69 -14.59 -12.96
C ALA A 165 -5.79 -14.63 -14.01
N VAL A 166 -6.24 -13.48 -14.53
CA VAL A 166 -7.25 -13.46 -15.60
C VAL A 166 -6.78 -14.17 -16.86
N GLU A 167 -5.51 -14.02 -17.26
CA GLU A 167 -4.98 -14.78 -18.39
C GLU A 167 -4.99 -16.28 -18.14
N ALA A 168 -4.64 -16.72 -16.93
CA ALA A 168 -4.74 -18.11 -16.53
C ALA A 168 -6.19 -18.61 -16.59
N LEU A 169 -7.14 -17.83 -16.07
CA LEU A 169 -8.57 -18.15 -16.06
C LEU A 169 -9.16 -18.38 -17.46
N THR A 170 -8.53 -17.83 -18.51
CA THR A 170 -8.97 -18.12 -19.88
C THR A 170 -8.83 -19.59 -20.28
N GLY A 171 -7.93 -20.34 -19.63
CA GLY A 171 -7.58 -21.72 -19.99
C GLY A 171 -6.88 -21.86 -21.34
N ILE A 172 -6.53 -20.75 -22.00
CA ILE A 172 -5.92 -20.76 -23.34
C ILE A 172 -4.40 -20.83 -23.20
N PRO A 173 -3.74 -21.81 -23.85
CA PRO A 173 -2.29 -21.94 -23.84
C PRO A 173 -1.60 -20.66 -24.28
N TYR A 174 -0.45 -20.35 -23.66
CA TYR A 174 0.28 -19.10 -23.90
C TYR A 174 0.55 -18.83 -25.40
N ALA A 175 0.91 -19.87 -26.16
CA ALA A 175 1.16 -19.78 -27.59
C ALA A 175 -0.05 -19.26 -28.42
N GLU A 176 -1.26 -19.43 -27.89
CA GLU A 176 -2.53 -19.09 -28.54
C GLU A 176 -3.15 -17.79 -28.02
N ARG A 177 -2.52 -17.10 -27.04
CA ARG A 177 -2.99 -15.86 -26.40
C ARG A 177 -2.88 -14.60 -27.29
N LYS A 178 -3.19 -14.74 -28.57
CA LYS A 178 -3.29 -13.69 -29.58
C LYS A 178 -4.47 -13.91 -30.53
N GLY A 179 -5.14 -15.05 -30.44
CA GLY A 179 -6.26 -15.43 -31.29
C GLY A 179 -7.61 -14.86 -30.84
N ALA A 180 -8.61 -14.92 -31.74
CA ALA A 180 -9.96 -14.42 -31.46
C ALA A 180 -10.61 -15.10 -30.25
N ALA A 181 -10.38 -16.40 -30.06
CA ALA A 181 -10.89 -17.15 -28.91
C ALA A 181 -10.39 -16.58 -27.57
N TYR A 182 -9.14 -16.12 -27.51
CA TYR A 182 -8.56 -15.51 -26.31
C TYR A 182 -9.24 -14.19 -25.95
N TYR A 183 -9.38 -13.29 -26.93
CA TYR A 183 -10.07 -12.02 -26.72
C TYR A 183 -11.56 -12.20 -26.41
N GLN A 184 -12.23 -13.18 -27.03
CA GLN A 184 -13.62 -13.51 -26.71
C GLN A 184 -13.76 -14.01 -25.28
N ARG A 185 -12.83 -14.86 -24.82
CA ARG A 185 -12.84 -15.36 -23.44
C ARG A 185 -12.57 -14.25 -22.42
N LEU A 186 -11.61 -13.37 -22.70
CA LEU A 186 -11.38 -12.17 -21.89
C LEU A 186 -12.64 -11.29 -21.80
N GLU A 187 -13.33 -11.09 -22.91
CA GLU A 187 -14.57 -10.30 -22.95
C GLU A 187 -15.72 -10.97 -22.17
N GLN A 188 -15.82 -12.31 -22.18
CA GLN A 188 -16.78 -13.04 -21.34
C GLN A 188 -16.51 -12.83 -19.84
N ILE A 189 -15.24 -12.88 -19.44
CA ILE A 189 -14.82 -12.72 -18.04
C ILE A 189 -15.00 -11.26 -17.61
N LEU A 190 -14.41 -10.33 -18.35
CA LEU A 190 -14.25 -8.93 -17.94
C LEU A 190 -15.38 -8.00 -18.41
N GLY A 191 -16.18 -8.43 -19.38
CA GLY A 191 -17.00 -7.52 -20.17
C GLY A 191 -16.15 -6.70 -21.16
N LYS A 192 -16.82 -6.08 -22.12
CA LYS A 192 -16.17 -5.35 -23.22
C LYS A 192 -15.29 -4.20 -22.72
N GLU A 193 -15.82 -3.37 -21.82
CA GLU A 193 -15.16 -2.15 -21.36
C GLU A 193 -13.82 -2.43 -20.65
N LEU A 194 -13.83 -3.32 -19.66
CA LEU A 194 -12.59 -3.65 -18.91
C LEU A 194 -11.60 -4.43 -19.77
N LYS A 195 -12.08 -5.30 -20.67
CA LYS A 195 -11.19 -5.97 -21.64
C LYS A 195 -10.48 -4.95 -22.51
N GLU A 196 -11.18 -3.96 -23.04
CA GLU A 196 -10.57 -2.92 -23.89
C GLU A 196 -9.62 -2.02 -23.10
N LEU A 197 -9.95 -1.70 -21.85
CA LEU A 197 -9.06 -0.94 -20.97
C LEU A 197 -7.73 -1.66 -20.70
N PHE A 198 -7.79 -2.94 -20.35
CA PHE A 198 -6.60 -3.69 -19.93
C PHE A 198 -5.84 -4.34 -21.09
N TRP A 199 -6.52 -4.93 -22.06
CA TRP A 199 -5.92 -5.64 -23.21
C TRP A 199 -6.06 -4.92 -24.55
N GLY A 200 -6.76 -3.79 -24.59
CA GLY A 200 -6.92 -2.99 -25.80
C GLY A 200 -7.94 -3.56 -26.77
N THR A 201 -7.99 -2.95 -27.94
CA THR A 201 -8.66 -3.51 -29.11
C THR A 201 -7.66 -4.27 -29.98
N LYS A 202 -8.15 -4.96 -31.02
CA LYS A 202 -7.27 -5.61 -32.00
C LYS A 202 -6.28 -4.61 -32.63
N ASP A 203 -6.74 -3.38 -32.86
CA ASP A 203 -5.98 -2.33 -33.54
C ASP A 203 -5.14 -1.48 -32.57
N ASN A 204 -5.44 -1.53 -31.26
CA ASN A 204 -4.70 -0.78 -30.24
C ASN A 204 -4.43 -1.60 -28.96
N HIS A 205 -3.70 -2.71 -29.11
CA HIS A 205 -3.27 -3.52 -27.96
C HIS A 205 -1.99 -2.98 -27.29
N GLY A 206 -1.21 -2.15 -28.00
CA GLY A 206 0.05 -1.60 -27.51
C GLY A 206 -0.14 -0.57 -26.41
N ASP A 207 -1.15 0.28 -26.54
CA ASP A 207 -1.45 1.32 -25.54
C ASP A 207 -2.24 0.79 -24.33
N ALA A 208 -2.62 -0.49 -24.35
CA ALA A 208 -3.40 -1.09 -23.30
C ALA A 208 -2.59 -1.25 -22.01
N LEU A 209 -3.24 -1.06 -20.86
CA LEU A 209 -2.54 -0.99 -19.57
C LEU A 209 -1.73 -2.26 -19.25
N ARG A 210 -2.26 -3.46 -19.57
CA ARG A 210 -1.53 -4.72 -19.39
C ARG A 210 -0.28 -4.76 -20.26
N HIS A 211 -0.36 -4.31 -21.52
CA HIS A 211 0.78 -4.33 -22.43
C HIS A 211 1.88 -3.40 -21.93
N ARG A 212 1.54 -2.14 -21.65
CA ARG A 212 2.45 -1.11 -21.12
C ARG A 212 3.17 -1.60 -19.86
N LEU A 213 2.42 -2.03 -18.84
CA LEU A 213 2.99 -2.48 -17.56
C LEU A 213 3.89 -3.71 -17.68
N THR A 214 3.58 -4.64 -18.60
CA THR A 214 4.41 -5.85 -18.81
C THR A 214 5.65 -5.60 -19.65
N HIS A 215 5.70 -4.51 -20.43
CA HIS A 215 6.85 -4.14 -21.27
C HIS A 215 7.72 -3.02 -20.67
N GLY A 216 7.56 -2.76 -19.36
CA GLY A 216 8.45 -1.88 -18.60
C GLY A 216 8.02 -0.41 -18.58
N GLU A 217 6.87 -0.07 -19.18
CA GLU A 217 6.24 1.23 -18.90
C GLU A 217 5.59 1.20 -17.52
N TYR A 218 5.67 2.32 -16.81
CA TYR A 218 4.96 2.50 -15.55
C TYR A 218 3.73 3.37 -15.75
N PHE A 219 2.89 3.47 -14.71
CA PHE A 219 1.73 4.35 -14.73
C PHE A 219 2.12 5.79 -15.10
N ASP A 220 1.36 6.38 -16.00
CA ASP A 220 1.49 7.78 -16.40
C ASP A 220 0.53 8.67 -15.57
N PRO A 221 0.61 10.01 -15.71
CA PRO A 221 -0.30 10.92 -15.01
C PRO A 221 -1.80 10.71 -15.32
N GLN A 222 -2.15 10.11 -16.47
CA GLN A 222 -3.53 9.81 -16.85
C GLN A 222 -4.03 8.54 -16.14
N ASP A 223 -3.14 7.59 -15.88
CA ASP A 223 -3.43 6.36 -15.12
C ASP A 223 -3.57 6.61 -13.60
N THR A 224 -3.09 7.75 -13.09
CA THR A 224 -2.90 7.99 -11.63
C THR A 224 -3.94 8.93 -10.99
N GLY A 225 -5.00 9.29 -11.70
CA GLY A 225 -5.98 10.30 -11.26
C GLY A 225 -7.16 9.78 -10.41
N GLU A 226 -7.95 8.84 -10.95
CA GLU A 226 -9.31 8.58 -10.42
C GLU A 226 -9.80 7.13 -10.58
N THR A 227 -9.12 6.29 -11.37
CA THR A 227 -9.63 4.94 -11.68
C THR A 227 -9.03 3.89 -10.73
N ASP A 228 -9.88 3.27 -9.91
CA ASP A 228 -9.47 2.08 -9.14
C ASP A 228 -9.46 0.83 -10.03
N TYR A 229 -8.41 0.67 -10.84
CA TYR A 229 -8.26 -0.50 -11.72
C TYR A 229 -8.37 -1.83 -10.98
N ARG A 230 -7.82 -1.91 -9.76
CA ARG A 230 -7.83 -3.14 -8.95
C ARG A 230 -9.23 -3.46 -8.46
N GLY A 231 -9.94 -2.47 -7.91
CA GLY A 231 -11.32 -2.63 -7.46
C GLY A 231 -12.25 -3.02 -8.60
N ARG A 232 -12.15 -2.36 -9.75
CA ARG A 232 -12.94 -2.71 -10.95
C ARG A 232 -12.67 -4.13 -11.43
N LEU A 233 -11.41 -4.53 -11.50
CA LEU A 233 -11.02 -5.89 -11.89
C LEU A 233 -11.52 -6.93 -10.87
N HIS A 234 -11.38 -6.66 -9.58
CA HIS A 234 -11.86 -7.54 -8.51
C HIS A 234 -13.37 -7.77 -8.59
N SER A 235 -14.18 -6.70 -8.60
CA SER A 235 -15.64 -6.78 -8.66
C SER A 235 -16.09 -7.64 -9.82
N ARG A 236 -15.53 -7.37 -11.01
CA ARG A 236 -15.91 -8.10 -12.22
C ARG A 236 -15.55 -9.58 -12.18
N ILE A 237 -14.41 -9.95 -11.59
CA ILE A 237 -14.04 -11.36 -11.41
C ILE A 237 -15.00 -12.04 -10.44
N MET A 238 -15.33 -11.42 -9.31
CA MET A 238 -16.30 -11.99 -8.36
C MET A 238 -17.69 -12.16 -8.99
N GLU A 239 -18.15 -11.17 -9.75
CA GLU A 239 -19.38 -11.27 -10.55
C GLU A 239 -19.34 -12.44 -11.53
N TYR A 240 -18.26 -12.56 -12.31
CA TYR A 240 -18.08 -13.67 -13.24
C TYR A 240 -18.16 -15.03 -12.54
N PHE A 241 -17.51 -15.19 -11.39
CA PHE A 241 -17.59 -16.42 -10.62
C PHE A 241 -19.00 -16.69 -10.10
N ASN A 242 -19.67 -15.70 -9.52
CA ASN A 242 -21.05 -15.86 -9.05
C ASN A 242 -22.03 -16.21 -10.19
N GLU A 243 -21.92 -15.54 -11.33
CA GLU A 243 -22.85 -15.67 -12.46
C GLU A 243 -22.59 -16.92 -13.31
N ALA A 244 -21.33 -17.16 -13.69
CA ALA A 244 -20.97 -18.15 -14.69
C ALA A 244 -20.48 -19.48 -14.11
N ILE A 245 -19.85 -19.46 -12.93
CA ILE A 245 -19.19 -20.63 -12.33
C ILE A 245 -20.04 -21.22 -11.20
N LEU A 246 -20.27 -20.44 -10.15
CA LEU A 246 -21.00 -20.84 -8.95
C LEU A 246 -22.51 -20.86 -9.17
N LYS A 247 -23.02 -20.01 -10.07
CA LYS A 247 -24.45 -19.81 -10.37
C LYS A 247 -25.27 -19.41 -9.14
N GLU A 248 -24.60 -18.82 -8.16
CA GLU A 248 -25.14 -18.33 -6.89
C GLU A 248 -24.26 -17.17 -6.39
N SER A 249 -24.85 -16.23 -5.65
CA SER A 249 -24.15 -15.06 -5.10
C SER A 249 -23.37 -15.41 -3.82
N LEU A 250 -22.36 -16.27 -3.96
CA LEU A 250 -21.55 -16.76 -2.85
C LEU A 250 -20.36 -15.86 -2.54
N LEU A 251 -19.80 -15.18 -3.54
CA LEU A 251 -18.71 -14.22 -3.39
C LEU A 251 -19.26 -12.80 -3.29
N ASP A 252 -18.58 -11.92 -2.54
CA ASP A 252 -18.97 -10.52 -2.41
C ASP A 252 -18.16 -9.64 -3.38
N PRO A 253 -18.78 -9.08 -4.45
CA PRO A 253 -18.09 -8.23 -5.41
C PRO A 253 -17.70 -6.87 -4.82
N ALA A 254 -18.36 -6.42 -3.75
CA ALA A 254 -18.10 -5.14 -3.10
C ALA A 254 -16.89 -5.15 -2.18
N VAL A 255 -16.22 -6.30 -2.00
CA VAL A 255 -14.96 -6.37 -1.25
C VAL A 255 -13.86 -5.68 -2.06
N VAL A 256 -13.65 -4.40 -1.81
CA VAL A 256 -12.54 -3.64 -2.40
C VAL A 256 -11.28 -3.89 -1.56
N ASN A 257 -10.23 -4.44 -2.18
CA ASN A 257 -8.98 -4.88 -1.54
C ASN A 257 -9.15 -6.10 -0.61
N ALA A 258 -9.21 -7.29 -1.20
CA ALA A 258 -9.33 -8.57 -0.48
C ALA A 258 -8.24 -8.88 0.58
N PRO A 259 -7.06 -8.22 0.66
CA PRO A 259 -6.46 -8.02 1.97
C PRO A 259 -7.12 -6.80 2.62
N ARG A 260 -8.02 -7.02 3.60
CA ARG A 260 -8.58 -5.91 4.40
C ARG A 260 -7.47 -5.04 4.98
N HIS A 261 -6.33 -5.66 5.26
CA HIS A 261 -5.08 -4.97 5.53
C HIS A 261 -3.92 -5.85 5.06
N PRO A 262 -2.98 -5.35 4.23
CA PRO A 262 -1.89 -6.20 3.76
C PRO A 262 -0.88 -6.51 4.88
N PHE A 263 -0.99 -5.86 6.03
CA PHE A 263 -0.19 -6.09 7.25
C PHE A 263 -0.75 -7.19 8.16
N GLY A 264 -1.63 -8.05 7.65
CA GLY A 264 -2.33 -9.02 8.48
C GLY A 264 -3.27 -8.34 9.47
N ASN A 265 -2.90 -8.32 10.75
CA ASN A 265 -3.73 -7.85 11.87
C ASN A 265 -3.42 -6.41 12.33
N ALA A 266 -2.56 -5.67 11.63
CA ALA A 266 -2.31 -4.29 12.04
C ALA A 266 -3.54 -3.39 11.86
N ASP A 267 -3.75 -2.45 12.78
CA ASP A 267 -4.72 -1.37 12.65
C ASP A 267 -4.03 -0.11 12.14
N GLN A 268 -4.79 0.71 11.43
CA GLN A 268 -4.38 2.05 11.05
C GLN A 268 -5.41 3.06 11.54
N ALA A 269 -4.92 4.19 12.04
CA ALA A 269 -5.78 5.32 12.36
C ALA A 269 -5.07 6.62 12.02
N ARG A 270 -5.86 7.68 11.91
CA ARG A 270 -5.40 9.03 11.61
C ARG A 270 -5.91 9.94 12.70
N SER A 271 -5.07 10.82 13.20
CA SER A 271 -5.48 11.78 14.21
C SER A 271 -4.66 13.05 14.13
N PHE A 272 -5.23 14.13 14.65
CA PHE A 272 -4.49 15.34 14.97
C PHE A 272 -4.12 15.31 16.44
N LEU A 273 -2.86 15.56 16.75
CA LEU A 273 -2.34 15.58 18.10
C LEU A 273 -1.81 16.93 18.50
N ARG A 274 -1.94 17.23 19.79
CA ARG A 274 -1.18 18.27 20.49
C ARG A 274 -0.41 17.65 21.65
N ALA A 275 0.82 18.10 21.88
CA ALA A 275 1.60 17.67 23.04
C ALA A 275 0.98 18.20 24.35
N ARG A 276 0.98 17.35 25.39
CA ARG A 276 0.70 17.75 26.77
C ARG A 276 2.01 18.14 27.46
N GLY A 277 1.99 19.26 28.19
CA GLY A 277 3.16 19.74 28.94
C GLY A 277 4.39 19.94 28.04
N ASN A 278 5.49 19.27 28.39
CA ASN A 278 6.78 19.38 27.69
C ASN A 278 7.04 18.23 26.70
N ALA A 279 6.04 17.41 26.37
CA ALA A 279 6.20 16.32 25.43
C ALA A 279 6.61 16.84 24.04
N LYS A 280 7.48 16.09 23.35
CA LYS A 280 7.90 16.43 21.98
C LYS A 280 6.92 15.83 20.98
N LEU A 281 6.57 16.61 19.96
CA LEU A 281 5.83 16.12 18.79
C LEU A 281 6.83 15.57 17.75
N CYS A 282 7.27 14.33 17.96
CA CYS A 282 7.99 13.54 16.97
C CYS A 282 7.41 12.13 16.90
N LEU A 283 7.56 11.50 15.74
CA LEU A 283 6.94 10.24 15.39
C LEU A 283 7.36 9.13 16.36
N ILE A 284 8.64 9.09 16.73
CA ILE A 284 9.17 8.06 17.63
C ILE A 284 8.48 8.12 19.00
N ASP A 285 8.41 9.29 19.62
CA ASP A 285 7.83 9.45 20.96
C ASP A 285 6.32 9.16 20.94
N VAL A 286 5.64 9.58 19.88
CA VAL A 286 4.21 9.33 19.73
C VAL A 286 3.89 7.84 19.54
N LEU A 287 4.68 7.12 18.73
CA LEU A 287 4.46 5.68 18.55
C LEU A 287 4.78 4.90 19.83
N LYS A 288 5.82 5.28 20.59
CA LYS A 288 6.14 4.66 21.90
C LYS A 288 5.00 4.84 22.90
N ASP A 289 4.38 6.02 22.93
CA ASP A 289 3.20 6.29 23.77
C ASP A 289 2.01 5.43 23.35
N ALA A 290 1.72 5.36 22.04
CA ALA A 290 0.64 4.54 21.49
C ALA A 290 0.83 3.03 21.76
N GLU A 291 2.05 2.51 21.64
CA GLU A 291 2.37 1.12 21.96
C GLU A 291 2.19 0.80 23.46
N SER A 292 2.41 1.79 24.33
CA SER A 292 2.33 1.63 25.79
C SER A 292 0.92 1.83 26.35
N ASN A 293 0.15 2.76 25.76
CA ASN A 293 -1.12 3.23 26.31
C ASN A 293 -2.32 3.00 25.39
N ASP A 294 -2.15 2.46 24.18
CA ASP A 294 -3.15 2.44 23.11
C ASP A 294 -3.35 3.81 22.42
N VAL A 295 -3.71 3.80 21.14
CA VAL A 295 -3.91 5.01 20.32
C VAL A 295 -5.07 5.88 20.82
N ASP A 296 -6.04 5.27 21.49
CA ASP A 296 -7.20 5.98 22.05
C ASP A 296 -6.93 6.59 23.43
N HIS A 297 -5.81 6.25 24.07
CA HIS A 297 -5.48 6.66 25.44
C HIS A 297 -4.05 7.19 25.62
N LEU A 298 -3.53 7.91 24.62
CA LEU A 298 -2.21 8.54 24.68
C LEU A 298 -2.00 9.35 25.97
N ALA A 299 -0.90 9.07 26.68
CA ALA A 299 -0.62 9.71 27.96
C ALA A 299 -0.10 11.14 27.78
N ASN A 300 0.79 11.34 26.80
CA ASN A 300 1.50 12.60 26.56
C ASN A 300 0.88 13.47 25.47
N TYR A 301 -0.18 13.00 24.82
CA TYR A 301 -0.80 13.70 23.69
C TYR A 301 -2.31 13.81 23.86
N GLU A 302 -2.85 14.92 23.38
CA GLU A 302 -4.28 15.18 23.25
C GLU A 302 -4.70 14.96 21.80
N THR A 303 -5.70 14.10 21.58
CA THR A 303 -6.33 13.89 20.28
C THR A 303 -7.36 14.99 20.01
N LEU A 304 -7.19 15.69 18.90
CA LEU A 304 -8.06 16.78 18.44
C LEU A 304 -9.12 16.26 17.47
N ARG A 305 -10.29 16.89 17.44
CA ARG A 305 -11.39 16.50 16.54
C ARG A 305 -11.10 16.97 15.12
N PHE A 306 -11.39 16.11 14.14
CA PHE A 306 -11.14 16.40 12.71
C PHE A 306 -11.84 17.68 12.21
N ASP A 307 -13.05 17.94 12.71
CA ASP A 307 -13.88 19.08 12.29
C ASP A 307 -13.27 20.44 12.66
N GLU A 308 -12.37 20.47 13.64
CA GLU A 308 -11.70 21.70 14.10
C GLU A 308 -10.58 22.15 13.14
N PHE A 309 -10.15 21.28 12.21
CA PHE A 309 -8.96 21.48 11.38
C PHE A 309 -9.21 21.30 9.86
N HIS A 310 -10.44 20.94 9.48
CA HIS A 310 -10.87 20.80 8.09
C HIS A 310 -11.01 22.17 7.40
N GLY A 311 -9.87 22.79 7.06
CA GLY A 311 -9.87 23.97 6.21
C GLY A 311 -8.54 24.71 6.12
N ASN A 312 -7.68 24.63 7.14
CA ASN A 312 -6.45 25.42 7.18
C ASN A 312 -5.27 24.74 7.90
N PHE A 313 -5.34 23.45 8.25
CA PHE A 313 -4.18 22.77 8.84
C PHE A 313 -3.06 22.59 7.82
#